data_AF-A0A534C726-F1
#
_entry.id   AF-A0A534C726-F1
#
_cell.length_a   1.000
_cell.length_b   1.000
_cell.length_c   1.000
_cell.angle_alpha   90.00
_cell.angle_beta   90.00
_cell.angle_gamma   90.00
#
_symmetry.space_group_name_H-M   'P 1'
#
loop_
_entity.id
_entity.type
_entity.pdbx_description
1 polymer ?
#
loop_
_entity_poly.entity_id
_entity_poly.type
_entity_poly.pdbx_seq_one_letter_code
_entity_poly.pdbx_strand_id
1 'polypeptide(L)'
;MSATQRANLALTWKLLAIACGSFGFGFALVPLYNVLCAVTGYGDQSKLLQRVAALEHPDASRTVTIEFLANVASAGGWDFRPVGRTLDV
;
A
#
# COMPACT_ATOMS: atom_id res chain seq x y z
N MET A 1 42.96 -7.43 26.60
CA MET A 1 42.00 -7.96 25.61
C MET A 1 42.70 -9.00 24.74
N SER A 2 42.23 -10.25 24.76
CA SER A 2 42.81 -11.34 23.96
C SER A 2 42.63 -11.09 22.45
N ALA A 3 43.48 -11.69 21.61
CA ALA A 3 43.40 -11.54 20.16
C ALA A 3 42.00 -11.91 19.61
N THR A 4 41.37 -12.94 20.18
CA THR A 4 40.01 -13.39 19.88
C THR A 4 38.96 -12.32 20.21
N GLN A 5 39.11 -11.59 21.32
CA GLN A 5 38.17 -10.52 21.68
C GLN A 5 38.19 -9.37 20.68
N ARG A 6 39.36 -8.99 20.14
CA ARG A 6 39.45 -7.94 19.12
C ARG A 6 38.85 -8.37 17.78
N ALA A 7 39.09 -9.62 17.38
CA ALA A 7 38.52 -10.18 16.16
C ALA A 7 36.98 -10.25 16.23
N ASN A 8 36.44 -10.69 17.36
CA ASN A 8 35.00 -10.72 17.59
C ASN A 8 34.39 -9.32 17.58
N LEU A 9 35.03 -8.32 18.20
CA LEU A 9 34.54 -6.94 18.19
C LEU A 9 34.49 -6.34 16.77
N ALA A 10 35.52 -6.61 15.95
CA ALA A 10 35.55 -6.19 14.55
C ALA A 10 34.45 -6.88 13.72
N LEU A 11 34.19 -8.16 13.97
CA LEU A 11 33.12 -8.91 13.32
C LEU A 11 31.74 -8.35 13.71
N THR A 12 31.51 -8.10 15.00
CA THR A 12 30.26 -7.51 15.50
C THR A 12 29.98 -6.17 14.84
N TRP A 13 30.97 -5.30 14.71
CA TRP A 13 30.81 -4.01 14.02
C TRP A 13 30.44 -4.17 12.54
N LYS A 14 31.07 -5.11 11.82
CA LYS A 14 30.71 -5.41 10.43
C LYS A 14 29.28 -5.90 10.29
N LEU A 15 28.85 -6.82 11.16
CA LEU A 15 27.49 -7.35 11.17
C LEU A 15 26.47 -6.26 11.49
N LEU A 16 26.77 -5.38 12.44
CA LEU A 16 25.90 -4.27 12.82
C LEU A 16 25.76 -3.25 11.68
N ALA A 17 26.86 -2.94 10.98
CA ALA A 17 26.81 -2.08 9.79
C ALA A 17 25.93 -2.68 8.67
N ILE A 18 26.05 -3.99 8.41
CA ILE A 18 25.21 -4.67 7.43
C ILE A 18 23.73 -4.63 7.86
N ALA A 19 23.44 -4.96 9.12
CA ALA A 19 22.07 -4.94 9.64
C ALA A 19 21.44 -3.55 9.48
N CYS A 20 22.11 -2.49 9.92
CA CYS A 20 21.64 -1.11 9.75
C CYS A 20 21.45 -0.76 8.27
N GLY A 21 22.36 -1.19 7.39
CA GLY A 21 22.23 -1.02 5.94
C GLY A 21 20.99 -1.70 5.37
N SER A 22 20.71 -2.94 5.78
CA SER A 22 19.51 -3.69 5.34
C SER A 22 18.21 -3.04 5.80
N PHE A 23 18.15 -2.56 7.05
CA PHE A 23 16.99 -1.81 7.55
C PHE A 23 16.81 -0.48 6.82
N GLY A 24 17.90 0.26 6.62
CA GLY A 24 17.88 1.51 5.85
C GLY A 24 17.40 1.30 4.42
N PHE A 25 17.86 0.24 3.75
CA PHE A 25 17.42 -0.12 2.42
C PHE A 25 15.93 -0.49 2.38
N GLY A 26 15.48 -1.35 3.32
CA GLY A 26 14.06 -1.71 3.47
C GLY A 26 13.15 -0.51 3.66
N PHE A 27 13.56 0.46 4.47
CA PHE A 27 12.82 1.72 4.66
C PHE A 27 12.83 2.60 3.40
N ALA A 28 13.98 2.69 2.72
CA ALA A 28 14.14 3.50 1.52
C ALA A 28 13.40 2.96 0.28
N LEU A 29 12.98 1.69 0.27
CA LEU A 29 12.18 1.11 -0.80
C LEU A 29 10.84 1.84 -1.02
N VAL A 30 10.21 2.35 0.05
CA VAL A 30 8.95 3.09 -0.05
C VAL A 30 9.10 4.40 -0.85
N PRO A 31 10.00 5.34 -0.47
CA PRO A 31 10.19 6.55 -1.27
C PRO A 31 10.77 6.25 -2.66
N LEU A 32 11.60 5.21 -2.81
CA LEU A 32 12.11 4.81 -4.13
C LEU A 32 10.97 4.38 -5.07
N TYR A 33 10.01 3.58 -4.57
CA TYR A 33 8.82 3.19 -5.31
C TYR A 33 7.99 4.42 -5.72
N ASN A 34 7.80 5.37 -4.81
CA ASN A 34 7.08 6.61 -5.11
C ASN A 34 7.73 7.42 -6.26
N VAL A 35 9.06 7.53 -6.26
CA VAL A 35 9.80 8.20 -7.35
C VAL A 35 9.64 7.44 -8.66
N LEU A 36 9.72 6.10 -8.63
CA LEU A 36 9.46 5.27 -9.82
C LEU A 36 8.05 5.51 -10.38
N CYS A 37 7.03 5.52 -9.52
CA CYS A 37 5.65 5.83 -9.89
C CYS A 37 5.51 7.23 -10.50
N ALA A 38 6.20 8.23 -9.93
CA ALA A 38 6.18 9.60 -10.43
C ALA A 38 6.80 9.73 -11.83
N VAL A 39 7.96 9.07 -12.06
CA VAL A 39 8.68 9.12 -13.35
C VAL A 39 7.97 8.31 -14.42
N THR A 40 7.53 7.08 -14.10
CA THR A 40 6.84 6.20 -15.06
C THR A 40 5.40 6.61 -15.33
N GLY A 41 4.78 7.36 -14.41
CA GLY A 41 3.40 7.82 -14.52
C GLY A 41 2.35 6.80 -14.08
N TYR A 42 2.75 5.63 -13.59
CA TYR A 42 1.83 4.60 -13.09
C TYR A 42 1.58 4.73 -11.58
N GLY A 43 0.33 4.58 -11.15
CA GLY A 43 -0.03 4.40 -9.73
C GLY A 43 0.11 5.63 -8.83
N ASP A 44 0.34 6.83 -9.38
CA ASP A 44 0.39 8.05 -8.60
C ASP A 44 -1.00 8.41 -8.05
N GLN A 45 -1.21 8.12 -6.77
CA GLN A 45 -2.48 8.37 -6.08
C GLN A 45 -2.88 9.85 -6.10
N SER A 46 -1.91 10.77 -6.19
CA SER A 46 -2.19 12.21 -6.35
C SER A 46 -2.86 12.51 -7.70
N LYS A 47 -2.45 11.83 -8.78
CA LYS A 47 -3.08 11.93 -10.10
C LYS A 47 -4.47 11.30 -10.13
N LEU A 48 -4.71 10.25 -9.34
CA LEU A 48 -6.06 9.65 -9.20
C LEU A 48 -7.05 10.63 -8.54
N LEU A 49 -6.62 11.37 -7.51
CA LEU A 49 -7.44 12.42 -6.88
C LEU A 49 -7.64 13.64 -7.80
N GLN A 50 -6.65 13.97 -8.64
CA GLN A 50 -6.75 15.08 -9.58
C GLN A 50 -7.64 14.78 -10.80
N ARG A 51 -7.84 13.50 -11.15
CA ARG A 51 -8.77 13.08 -12.22
C ARG A 51 -10.26 13.20 -11.87
N VAL A 52 -10.62 13.77 -10.72
CA VAL A 52 -12.02 13.98 -10.32
C VAL A 52 -12.62 15.27 -10.90
N ALA A 53 -11.81 16.17 -11.47
CA ALA A 53 -12.32 17.22 -12.35
C ALA A 53 -12.50 16.66 -13.77
N ALA A 54 -13.35 15.64 -13.92
CA ALA A 54 -13.80 15.23 -15.24
C ALA A 54 -14.53 16.45 -15.86
N LEU A 55 -13.97 17.00 -16.93
CA LEU A 55 -14.61 18.03 -17.76
C LEU A 55 -15.79 17.45 -18.57
N GLU A 56 -16.04 16.15 -18.44
CA GLU A 56 -17.17 15.46 -19.05
C GLU A 56 -18.43 15.69 -18.21
N HIS A 57 -19.48 16.23 -18.84
CA HIS A 57 -20.80 16.28 -18.21
C HIS A 57 -21.31 14.85 -18.02
N PRO A 58 -21.71 14.46 -16.80
CA PRO A 58 -22.31 13.15 -16.58
C PRO A 58 -23.60 13.04 -17.40
N ASP A 59 -23.70 11.99 -18.22
CA ASP A 59 -24.96 11.62 -18.87
C ASP A 59 -25.95 11.17 -17.79
N ALA A 60 -27.00 11.95 -17.59
CA ALA A 60 -28.06 11.66 -16.61
C ALA A 60 -29.09 10.65 -17.11
N SER A 61 -29.01 10.21 -18.37
CA SER A 61 -29.91 9.20 -18.94
C SER A 61 -29.43 7.77 -18.73
N ARG A 62 -28.20 7.58 -18.25
CA ARG A 62 -27.65 6.26 -17.96
C ARG A 62 -28.18 5.72 -16.64
N THR A 63 -28.53 4.43 -16.62
CA THR A 63 -28.81 3.69 -15.39
C THR A 63 -27.53 3.06 -14.87
N VAL A 64 -27.23 3.25 -13.59
CA VAL A 64 -26.08 2.68 -12.90
C VAL A 64 -26.56 1.65 -11.88
N THR A 65 -26.14 0.40 -12.05
CA THR A 65 -26.39 -0.66 -11.07
C THR A 65 -25.31 -0.63 -9.99
N ILE A 66 -25.73 -0.40 -8.75
CA ILE A 66 -24.90 -0.45 -7.54
C ILE A 66 -25.05 -1.83 -6.90
N GLU A 67 -23.97 -2.58 -6.76
CA GLU A 67 -23.96 -3.88 -6.06
C GLU A 67 -23.39 -3.72 -4.64
N PHE A 68 -24.13 -4.21 -3.64
CA PHE A 68 -23.73 -4.17 -2.24
C PHE A 68 -23.07 -5.49 -1.83
N LEU A 69 -21.76 -5.45 -1.61
CA LEU A 69 -20.97 -6.60 -1.17
C LEU A 69 -20.85 -6.60 0.36
N ALA A 70 -21.24 -7.71 0.99
CA ALA A 70 -21.01 -7.97 2.41
C ALA A 70 -20.20 -9.27 2.54
N ASN A 71 -18.97 -9.15 3.04
CA ASN A 71 -18.13 -10.31 3.36
C ASN A 71 -17.80 -10.27 4.85
N VAL A 72 -18.13 -11.35 5.57
CA VAL A 72 -17.92 -11.46 7.01
C VAL A 72 -16.86 -12.53 7.26
N ALA A 73 -15.83 -12.17 8.02
CA ALA A 73 -14.86 -13.15 8.48
C ALA A 73 -15.55 -14.17 9.41
N SER A 74 -15.25 -15.45 9.24
CA SER A 74 -15.90 -16.58 9.94
C SER A 74 -15.82 -16.55 11.47
N ALA A 75 -15.03 -15.67 12.06
CA ALA A 75 -14.76 -15.60 13.49
C ALA A 75 -15.78 -14.75 14.29
N GLY A 76 -16.75 -14.11 13.65
CA GLY A 76 -17.76 -13.30 14.32
C GLY A 76 -19.17 -13.86 14.11
N GLY A 77 -19.88 -14.21 15.19
CA GLY A 77 -21.28 -14.68 15.14
C GLY A 77 -22.30 -13.60 14.78
N TRP A 78 -21.95 -12.65 13.92
CA TRP A 78 -22.78 -11.53 13.49
C TRP A 78 -23.42 -11.85 12.15
N ASP A 79 -24.72 -11.64 12.02
CA ASP A 79 -25.41 -11.69 10.72
C ASP A 79 -25.26 -10.33 10.05
N PHE A 80 -24.31 -10.22 9.12
CA PHE A 80 -24.09 -9.03 8.32
C PHE A 80 -24.32 -9.34 6.84
N ARG A 81 -25.37 -8.73 6.29
CA ARG A 81 -25.85 -8.92 4.93
C ARG A 81 -26.42 -7.61 4.37
N PRO A 82 -26.35 -7.38 3.06
CA PRO A 82 -26.95 -6.19 2.46
C PRO A 82 -28.48 -6.28 2.55
N VAL A 83 -29.14 -5.13 2.73
CA VAL A 83 -30.62 -5.05 2.76
C VAL A 83 -31.21 -5.38 1.37
N GLY A 84 -30.53 -4.96 0.31
CA GLY A 84 -30.80 -5.35 -1.08
C GLY A 84 -29.47 -5.57 -1.80
N ARG A 85 -29.40 -6.58 -2.67
CA ARG A 85 -28.14 -6.93 -3.35
C ARG A 85 -27.73 -5.90 -4.40
N THR A 86 -28.72 -5.30 -5.06
CA THR A 86 -28.51 -4.35 -6.14
C THR A 86 -29.48 -3.18 -6.02
N LEU A 87 -29.07 -2.01 -6.50
CA LEU A 87 -29.89 -0.81 -6.64
C LEU A 87 -29.55 -0.13 -7.96
N ASP A 88 -30.56 0.13 -8.78
CA ASP A 88 -30.40 0.89 -10.02
C ASP A 88 -30.68 2.38 -9.74
N VAL A 89 -29.76 3.25 -10.14
CA VAL A 89 -29.80 4.71 -9.94
C VAL A 89 -29.61 5.44 -11.26
#